data_AF-A0A7K6RER7-F1
#
_entry.id   AF-A0A7K6RER7-F1
#
_cell.length_a   1.000
_cell.length_b   1.000
_cell.length_c   1.000
_cell.angle_alpha   90.00
_cell.angle_beta   90.00
_cell.angle_gamma   90.00
#
_symmetry.space_group_name_H-M   'P 1'
#
loop_
_entity.id
_entity.type
_entity.pdbx_description
1 polymer ?
#
loop_
_entity_poly.entity_id
_entity_poly.type
_entity_poly.pdbx_seq_one_letter_code
_entity_poly.pdbx_strand_id
1 'polypeptide(L)'
;SSQKLTCIEPGMALTPQVGAQLCRRPCYCPWVPPRCPRGSPLVLDGCGCCKICARRLGEPCDFLHVCDQSQGLICDYSTAPSGTGATCNFEDNEEGCEVNGRVYRDGEVFQPSCKLQCRCLDGGFTCVPLCQEDVRLPTPDCPYPRRVEVPGKCCPEWICETLDRHLLRDAGAASPLLPYPCQEWGTEWSACSATCGLGFSTRVSNQNHYCRLETQRRLCVVRPCPALPAASPAVS
;
A
#
# COMPACT_ATOMS: atom_id res chain seq x y z
N SER A 1 5.47 22.68 76.41
CA SER A 1 5.44 23.25 75.06
C SER A 1 4.31 22.60 74.29
N SER A 2 3.48 23.42 73.65
CA SER A 2 2.21 23.08 73.02
C SER A 2 2.44 22.56 71.59
N GLN A 3 1.69 21.53 71.14
CA GLN A 3 0.78 21.62 69.96
C GLN A 3 0.43 20.26 69.30
N LYS A 4 -0.89 20.07 69.20
CA LYS A 4 -1.72 19.48 68.12
C LYS A 4 -1.45 18.05 67.63
N LEU A 5 -2.31 17.14 68.10
CA LEU A 5 -2.85 16.05 67.27
C LEU A 5 -3.97 16.63 66.38
N THR A 6 -3.88 16.39 65.07
CA THR A 6 -5.00 16.54 64.14
C THR A 6 -5.16 15.25 63.34
N CYS A 7 -6.36 14.69 63.41
CA CYS A 7 -6.80 13.52 62.64
C CYS A 7 -6.82 13.83 61.14
N ILE A 8 -6.42 12.87 60.30
CA ILE A 8 -6.69 12.87 58.86
C ILE A 8 -7.33 11.51 58.53
N GLU A 9 -8.58 11.57 58.08
CA GLU A 9 -9.38 10.43 57.62
C GLU A 9 -8.90 9.90 56.25
N PRO A 10 -9.21 8.64 55.90
CA PRO A 10 -8.76 8.02 54.66
C PRO A 10 -9.74 8.29 53.50
N GLY A 11 -9.19 8.45 52.31
CA GLY A 11 -9.91 8.10 51.07
C GLY A 11 -10.30 9.27 50.17
N MET A 12 -9.45 9.54 49.18
CA MET A 12 -9.95 9.79 47.83
C MET A 12 -8.88 9.37 46.83
N ALA A 13 -9.09 8.22 46.21
CA ALA A 13 -8.35 7.85 45.01
C ALA A 13 -8.70 8.88 43.93
N LEU A 14 -7.68 9.60 43.44
CA LEU A 14 -7.79 10.42 42.25
C LEU A 14 -8.00 9.47 41.06
N THR A 15 -9.25 9.26 40.67
CA THR A 15 -9.55 8.65 39.37
C THR A 15 -9.03 9.58 38.27
N PRO A 16 -8.29 9.08 37.27
CA PRO A 16 -8.00 9.87 36.09
C PRO A 16 -9.34 10.14 35.41
N GLN A 17 -9.68 11.42 35.24
CA GLN A 17 -10.81 11.80 34.40
C GLN A 17 -10.43 11.42 32.96
N VAL A 18 -10.74 10.18 32.58
CA VAL A 18 -10.88 9.79 31.18
C VAL A 18 -12.14 10.52 30.71
N GLY A 19 -11.95 11.73 30.18
CA GLY A 19 -13.00 12.57 29.64
C GLY A 19 -13.54 12.01 28.32
N ALA A 20 -14.22 10.87 28.37
CA ALA A 20 -14.94 10.30 27.26
C ALA A 20 -16.44 10.46 27.49
N GLN A 21 -16.95 11.69 27.36
CA GLN A 21 -18.39 11.95 27.24
C GLN A 21 -18.64 13.32 26.59
N LEU A 22 -18.35 13.43 25.29
CA LEU A 22 -18.70 14.62 24.50
C LEU A 22 -20.22 14.82 24.38
N CYS A 23 -21.00 13.74 24.43
CA CYS A 23 -22.46 13.77 24.37
C CYS A 23 -23.09 13.47 25.73
N ARG A 24 -23.84 14.44 26.28
CA ARG A 24 -24.60 14.30 27.52
C ARG A 24 -25.95 13.63 27.26
N ARG A 25 -26.30 12.64 28.09
CA ARG A 25 -27.67 12.07 28.14
C ARG A 25 -28.26 12.26 29.54
N PRO A 26 -29.53 12.67 29.69
CA PRO A 26 -30.50 13.00 28.63
C PRO A 26 -30.13 14.27 27.85
N CYS A 27 -30.64 14.38 26.63
CA CYS A 27 -30.37 15.52 25.75
C CYS A 27 -31.27 16.71 26.11
N TYR A 28 -30.69 17.91 26.14
CA TYR A 28 -31.39 19.16 26.45
C TYR A 28 -31.47 20.01 25.19
N CYS A 29 -32.55 19.85 24.42
CA CYS A 29 -32.74 20.53 23.14
C CYS A 29 -33.74 21.70 23.26
N PRO A 30 -33.62 22.73 22.41
CA PRO A 30 -34.65 23.75 22.29
C PRO A 30 -35.99 23.13 21.87
N TRP A 31 -37.08 23.53 22.53
CA TRP A 31 -38.43 23.06 22.20
C TRP A 31 -38.87 23.41 20.78
N VAL A 32 -38.41 24.55 20.26
CA VAL A 32 -38.69 25.01 18.91
C VAL A 32 -37.42 24.83 18.06
N PRO A 33 -37.46 24.06 16.96
CA PRO A 33 -36.33 23.90 16.07
C PRO A 33 -35.90 25.23 15.43
N PRO A 34 -34.60 25.43 15.17
CA PRO A 34 -34.12 26.64 14.51
C PRO A 34 -34.65 26.75 13.08
N ARG A 35 -34.82 27.98 12.59
CA ARG A 35 -35.05 28.24 11.17
C ARG A 35 -33.70 28.37 10.47
N CYS A 36 -33.43 27.47 9.53
CA CYS A 36 -32.14 27.44 8.86
C CYS A 36 -32.06 28.45 7.71
N PRO A 37 -30.84 28.97 7.42
CA PRO A 37 -30.59 29.79 6.24
C PRO A 37 -30.98 29.05 4.95
N ARG A 38 -31.18 29.81 3.87
CA ARG A 38 -31.45 29.21 2.55
C ARG A 38 -30.31 28.28 2.15
N GLY A 39 -30.65 27.05 1.76
CA GLY A 39 -29.69 26.04 1.33
C GLY A 39 -28.97 25.29 2.46
N SER A 40 -29.34 25.51 3.73
CA SER A 40 -28.90 24.69 4.86
C SER A 40 -30.11 23.90 5.41
N PRO A 41 -30.10 22.56 5.34
CA PRO A 41 -31.17 21.75 5.87
C PRO A 41 -31.14 21.65 7.40
N LEU A 42 -32.28 21.32 7.97
CA LEU A 42 -32.40 20.98 9.39
C LEU A 42 -32.00 19.51 9.59
N VAL A 43 -30.94 19.27 10.36
CA VAL A 43 -30.35 17.95 10.62
C VAL A 43 -30.23 17.73 12.13
N LEU A 44 -29.82 16.52 12.55
CA LEU A 44 -29.47 16.27 13.95
C LEU A 44 -28.03 16.69 14.22
N ASP A 45 -27.74 17.10 15.46
CA ASP A 45 -26.38 17.30 15.94
C ASP A 45 -25.58 15.99 15.89
N GLY A 46 -24.25 16.06 16.06
CA GLY A 46 -23.42 14.85 16.02
C GLY A 46 -23.64 13.90 17.21
N CYS A 47 -24.45 14.28 18.20
CA CYS A 47 -24.94 13.39 19.25
C CYS A 47 -26.25 12.66 18.87
N GLY A 48 -26.84 13.00 17.72
CA GLY A 48 -28.09 12.44 17.22
C GLY A 48 -29.33 12.89 17.99
N CYS A 49 -29.28 14.05 18.67
CA CYS A 49 -30.30 14.47 19.62
C CYS A 49 -31.02 15.75 19.20
N CYS A 50 -30.29 16.87 19.07
CA CYS A 50 -30.92 18.17 18.86
C CYS A 50 -30.97 18.53 17.38
N LYS A 51 -32.06 19.20 16.96
CA LYS A 51 -32.19 19.71 15.60
C LYS A 51 -31.35 20.97 15.45
N ILE A 52 -30.37 20.94 14.54
CA ILE A 52 -29.48 22.04 14.20
C ILE A 52 -29.50 22.30 12.70
N CYS A 53 -28.93 23.42 12.27
CA CYS A 53 -28.73 23.69 10.85
C CYS A 53 -27.41 23.08 10.39
N ALA A 54 -27.45 22.34 9.28
CA ALA A 54 -26.26 21.72 8.73
C ALA A 54 -25.27 22.77 8.24
N ARG A 55 -23.99 22.54 8.52
CA ARG A 55 -22.89 23.41 8.10
C ARG A 55 -22.61 23.22 6.61
N ARG A 56 -22.34 24.32 5.92
CA ARG A 56 -22.09 24.35 4.46
C ARG A 56 -20.60 24.30 4.17
N LEU A 57 -20.25 24.11 2.89
CA LEU A 57 -18.86 24.09 2.42
C LEU A 57 -18.09 25.32 2.93
N GLY A 58 -16.93 25.10 3.54
CA GLY A 58 -16.09 26.16 4.12
C GLY A 58 -16.52 26.66 5.50
N GLU A 59 -17.64 26.19 6.05
CA GLU A 59 -18.07 26.57 7.41
C GLU A 59 -17.39 25.71 8.49
N PRO A 60 -17.12 26.29 9.67
CA PRO A 60 -16.52 25.55 10.76
C PRO A 60 -17.48 24.47 11.27
N CYS A 61 -16.92 23.29 11.48
CA CYS A 61 -17.61 22.12 11.99
C CYS A 61 -16.83 21.48 13.13
N ASP A 62 -17.54 20.71 13.94
CA ASP A 62 -16.99 19.95 15.05
C ASP A 62 -17.84 18.71 15.30
N PHE A 63 -17.62 18.04 16.42
CA PHE A 63 -18.37 16.84 16.79
C PHE A 63 -19.87 17.07 16.99
N LEU A 64 -20.30 18.31 17.25
CA LEU A 64 -21.70 18.66 17.53
C LEU A 64 -22.34 19.34 16.32
N HIS A 65 -21.60 20.23 15.64
CA HIS A 65 -22.00 20.98 14.46
C HIS A 65 -21.59 20.24 13.19
N VAL A 66 -22.54 19.46 12.65
CA VAL A 66 -22.30 18.58 11.50
C VAL A 66 -22.47 19.31 10.15
N CYS A 67 -21.75 18.84 9.14
CA CYS A 67 -21.85 19.30 7.75
C CYS A 67 -23.11 18.77 7.05
N ASP A 68 -23.51 19.45 5.97
CA ASP A 68 -24.61 19.02 5.12
C ASP A 68 -24.23 17.79 4.28
N GLN A 69 -24.47 16.62 4.86
CA GLN A 69 -24.24 15.33 4.22
C GLN A 69 -25.08 15.15 2.95
N SER A 70 -26.22 15.83 2.82
CA SER A 70 -27.04 15.74 1.59
C SER A 70 -26.35 16.38 0.37
N GLN A 71 -25.34 17.22 0.63
CA GLN A 71 -24.47 17.83 -0.37
C GLN A 71 -23.11 17.12 -0.48
N GLY A 72 -22.91 15.98 0.19
CA GLY A 72 -21.65 15.24 0.19
C GLY A 72 -20.53 15.93 0.99
N LEU A 73 -20.88 16.73 2.00
CA LEU A 73 -19.90 17.43 2.84
C LEU A 73 -19.56 16.61 4.09
N ILE A 74 -18.27 16.47 4.37
CA ILE A 74 -17.70 15.87 5.58
C ILE A 74 -16.94 16.93 6.39
N CYS A 75 -16.87 16.74 7.70
CA CYS A 75 -16.08 17.60 8.57
C CYS A 75 -14.60 17.21 8.51
N ASP A 76 -13.79 18.03 7.85
CA ASP A 76 -12.39 17.77 7.57
C ASP A 76 -11.49 18.37 8.67
N TYR A 77 -10.80 17.48 9.39
CA TYR A 77 -9.88 17.80 10.49
C TYR A 77 -8.41 17.85 10.03
N SER A 78 -8.10 17.51 8.77
CA SER A 78 -6.73 17.31 8.26
C SER A 78 -5.89 18.59 8.27
N THR A 79 -6.53 19.77 8.18
CA THR A 79 -5.88 21.08 8.15
C THR A 79 -5.88 21.81 9.49
N ALA A 80 -6.37 21.18 10.57
CA ALA A 80 -6.49 21.80 11.88
C ALA A 80 -5.22 21.57 12.73
N PRO A 81 -4.32 22.57 12.90
CA PRO A 81 -3.36 22.54 14.00
C PRO A 81 -4.12 22.55 15.34
N SER A 82 -3.59 21.81 16.32
CA SER A 82 -4.16 21.57 17.65
C SER A 82 -5.06 22.70 18.17
N GLY A 83 -6.39 22.53 18.04
CA GLY A 83 -7.39 23.33 18.75
C GLY A 83 -8.17 24.37 17.95
N THR A 84 -7.90 24.58 16.65
CA THR A 84 -8.77 25.40 15.77
C THR A 84 -9.60 24.48 14.89
N GLY A 85 -10.93 24.54 15.04
CA GLY A 85 -11.89 23.55 14.53
C GLY A 85 -11.77 23.15 13.06
N ALA A 86 -12.36 22.01 12.74
CA ALA A 86 -12.45 21.46 11.40
C ALA A 86 -13.36 22.30 10.49
N THR A 87 -13.28 22.08 9.19
CA THR A 87 -14.09 22.79 8.19
C THR A 87 -14.86 21.80 7.34
N CYS A 88 -16.09 22.13 6.96
CA CYS A 88 -16.86 21.31 6.03
C CYS A 88 -16.24 21.36 4.64
N ASN A 89 -15.71 20.25 4.17
CA ASN A 89 -15.20 20.06 2.83
C ASN A 89 -16.01 18.97 2.12
N PHE A 90 -15.92 18.89 0.79
CA PHE A 90 -16.43 17.70 0.11
C PHE A 90 -15.72 16.48 0.65
N GLU A 91 -16.45 15.37 0.75
CA GLU A 91 -15.82 14.07 0.89
C GLU A 91 -14.83 13.96 -0.28
N ASP A 92 -13.53 13.99 0.02
CA ASP A 92 -12.49 13.69 -0.96
C ASP A 92 -12.74 12.23 -1.32
N ASN A 93 -13.47 12.07 -2.40
CA ASN A 93 -14.20 10.86 -2.68
C ASN A 93 -13.18 9.81 -3.05
N GLU A 94 -12.91 8.95 -2.07
CA GLU A 94 -12.20 7.68 -2.20
C GLU A 94 -10.71 7.86 -2.51
N GLU A 95 -9.87 7.21 -1.71
CA GLU A 95 -8.44 7.02 -1.97
C GLU A 95 -8.31 6.12 -3.22
N GLY A 96 -8.69 6.67 -4.37
CA GLY A 96 -8.66 6.03 -5.65
C GLY A 96 -7.24 6.02 -6.20
N CYS A 97 -6.96 5.05 -7.05
CA CYS A 97 -5.64 4.88 -7.62
C CYS A 97 -5.58 5.59 -8.97
N GLU A 98 -4.63 6.51 -9.14
CA GLU A 98 -4.35 7.08 -10.45
C GLU A 98 -3.27 6.26 -11.16
N VAL A 99 -3.65 5.60 -12.26
CA VAL A 99 -2.72 4.80 -13.08
C VAL A 99 -2.82 5.25 -14.53
N ASN A 100 -1.72 5.81 -15.06
CA ASN A 100 -1.62 6.36 -16.42
C ASN A 100 -2.71 7.40 -16.75
N GLY A 101 -3.05 8.29 -15.79
CA GLY A 101 -4.06 9.34 -15.96
C GLY A 101 -5.51 8.86 -15.94
N ARG A 102 -5.75 7.61 -15.52
CA ARG A 102 -7.09 7.08 -15.23
C ARG A 102 -7.21 6.83 -13.73
N VAL A 103 -8.35 7.24 -13.17
CA VAL A 103 -8.67 7.06 -11.75
C VAL A 103 -9.50 5.79 -11.59
N TYR A 104 -9.10 4.92 -10.68
CA TYR A 104 -9.78 3.67 -10.31
C TYR A 104 -10.24 3.77 -8.86
N ARG A 105 -11.43 3.22 -8.55
CA ARG A 105 -11.97 3.22 -7.19
C ARG A 105 -11.28 2.19 -6.30
N ASP A 106 -11.35 2.37 -4.99
CA ASP A 106 -10.84 1.37 -4.06
C ASP A 106 -11.52 0.00 -4.29
N GLY A 107 -10.70 -1.05 -4.35
CA GLY A 107 -11.12 -2.40 -4.68
C GLY A 107 -11.34 -2.69 -6.16
N GLU A 108 -11.31 -1.68 -7.05
CA GLU A 108 -11.52 -1.86 -8.49
C GLU A 108 -10.38 -2.67 -9.13
N VAL A 109 -10.75 -3.64 -9.97
CA VAL A 109 -9.81 -4.50 -10.71
C VAL A 109 -9.76 -4.05 -12.16
N PHE A 110 -8.54 -3.83 -12.67
CA PHE A 110 -8.30 -3.39 -14.03
C PHE A 110 -7.15 -4.16 -14.67
N GLN A 111 -7.13 -4.22 -16.00
CA GLN A 111 -6.15 -5.02 -16.75
C GLN A 111 -5.35 -4.10 -17.69
N PRO A 112 -4.20 -3.54 -17.25
CA PRO A 112 -3.45 -2.57 -18.05
C PRO A 112 -2.79 -3.19 -19.30
N SER A 113 -2.59 -4.51 -19.32
CA SER A 113 -2.20 -5.26 -20.50
C SER A 113 -2.72 -6.69 -20.38
N CYS A 114 -2.77 -7.44 -21.47
CA CYS A 114 -3.21 -8.83 -21.42
C CYS A 114 -2.37 -9.72 -20.47
N LYS A 115 -1.16 -9.27 -20.08
CA LYS A 115 -0.20 -9.99 -19.22
C LYS A 115 -0.35 -9.66 -17.72
N LEU A 116 -1.11 -8.62 -17.36
CA LEU A 116 -1.18 -8.10 -15.98
C LEU A 116 -2.61 -7.80 -15.59
N GLN A 117 -3.00 -8.20 -14.38
CA GLN A 117 -4.24 -7.77 -13.74
C GLN A 117 -3.90 -7.05 -12.45
N CYS A 118 -4.44 -5.86 -12.26
CA CYS A 118 -4.17 -5.01 -11.12
C CYS A 118 -5.43 -4.72 -10.32
N ARG A 119 -5.28 -4.42 -9.04
CA ARG A 119 -6.35 -4.01 -8.13
C ARG A 119 -5.94 -2.76 -7.37
N CYS A 120 -6.84 -1.79 -7.31
CA CYS A 120 -6.68 -0.58 -6.51
C CYS A 120 -6.99 -0.88 -5.03
N LEU A 121 -6.12 -0.42 -4.13
CA LEU A 121 -6.19 -0.60 -2.68
C LEU A 121 -5.58 0.63 -1.99
N ASP A 122 -6.37 1.38 -1.22
CA ASP A 122 -5.93 2.51 -0.37
C ASP A 122 -5.00 3.50 -1.11
N GLY A 123 -5.41 3.98 -2.29
CA GLY A 123 -4.63 4.93 -3.11
C GLY A 123 -3.44 4.35 -3.89
N GLY A 124 -3.09 3.08 -3.67
CA GLY A 124 -2.05 2.35 -4.41
C GLY A 124 -2.60 1.16 -5.19
N PHE A 125 -1.81 0.55 -6.08
CA PHE A 125 -2.27 -0.62 -6.85
C PHE A 125 -1.33 -1.81 -6.69
N THR A 126 -1.90 -3.01 -6.67
CA THR A 126 -1.19 -4.29 -6.70
C THR A 126 -1.47 -5.02 -8.00
N CYS A 127 -0.46 -5.62 -8.63
CA CYS A 127 -0.62 -6.33 -9.90
C CYS A 127 -0.14 -7.78 -9.80
N VAL A 128 -0.88 -8.68 -10.46
CA VAL A 128 -0.51 -10.08 -10.61
C VAL A 128 -0.24 -10.42 -12.09
N PRO A 129 0.82 -11.19 -12.40
CA PRO A 129 1.07 -11.65 -13.75
C PRO A 129 0.05 -12.73 -14.15
N LEU A 130 -0.47 -12.62 -15.38
CA LEU A 130 -1.43 -13.56 -15.96
C LEU A 130 -0.74 -14.61 -16.83
N CYS A 131 0.51 -14.35 -17.24
CA CYS A 131 1.32 -15.31 -17.98
C CYS A 131 2.17 -16.15 -17.03
N GLN A 132 2.46 -17.40 -17.42
CA GLN A 132 3.39 -18.24 -16.67
C GLN A 132 4.81 -17.68 -16.78
N GLU A 133 5.46 -17.37 -15.66
CA GLU A 133 6.86 -16.92 -15.60
C GLU A 133 7.83 -18.10 -15.38
N ASP A 134 7.49 -19.26 -15.93
CA ASP A 134 8.30 -20.48 -15.85
C ASP A 134 9.59 -20.38 -16.67
N VAL A 135 10.61 -21.11 -16.21
CA VAL A 135 11.95 -21.18 -16.82
C VAL A 135 12.08 -22.51 -17.57
N ARG A 136 12.35 -22.48 -18.88
CA ARG A 136 12.66 -23.67 -19.67
C ARG A 136 14.16 -23.90 -19.71
N LEU A 137 14.60 -25.04 -19.19
CA LEU A 137 15.99 -25.46 -19.25
C LEU A 137 16.37 -26.00 -20.63
N PRO A 138 17.64 -25.86 -21.05
CA PRO A 138 18.17 -26.58 -22.19
C PRO A 138 17.92 -28.09 -22.05
N THR A 139 17.37 -28.69 -23.09
CA THR A 139 17.15 -30.13 -23.20
C THR A 139 17.80 -30.63 -24.49
N PRO A 140 18.05 -31.95 -24.65
CA PRO A 140 18.59 -32.49 -25.90
C PRO A 140 17.79 -32.07 -27.14
N ASP A 141 16.46 -31.97 -27.01
CA ASP A 141 15.54 -31.54 -28.07
C ASP A 141 15.43 -30.01 -28.22
N CYS A 142 15.99 -29.25 -27.27
CA CYS A 142 15.92 -27.80 -27.23
C CYS A 142 17.16 -27.24 -26.50
N PRO A 143 18.34 -27.27 -27.15
CA PRO A 143 19.60 -26.87 -26.51
C PRO A 143 19.68 -25.36 -26.25
N TYR A 144 18.95 -24.55 -27.01
CA TYR A 144 18.92 -23.09 -26.90
C TYR A 144 17.48 -22.58 -26.78
N PRO A 145 16.84 -22.75 -25.60
CA PRO A 145 15.50 -22.23 -25.35
C PRO A 145 15.52 -20.71 -25.28
N ARG A 146 14.73 -20.05 -26.13
CA ARG A 146 14.56 -18.59 -26.14
C ARG A 146 13.10 -18.25 -25.92
N ARG A 147 12.84 -17.33 -24.98
CA ARG A 147 11.51 -16.82 -24.72
C ARG A 147 11.24 -15.64 -25.66
N VAL A 148 10.22 -15.75 -26.49
CA VAL A 148 9.92 -14.75 -27.54
C VAL A 148 8.47 -14.35 -27.54
N GLU A 149 8.21 -13.10 -27.92
CA GLU A 149 6.86 -12.62 -28.20
C GLU A 149 6.38 -13.21 -29.53
N VAL A 150 5.25 -13.92 -29.50
CA VAL A 150 4.64 -14.52 -30.69
C VAL A 150 3.50 -13.62 -31.16
N PRO A 151 3.50 -13.15 -32.43
CA PRO A 151 2.43 -12.32 -32.96
C PRO A 151 1.05 -12.96 -32.76
N GLY A 152 0.10 -12.21 -32.20
CA GLY A 152 -1.26 -12.68 -31.94
C GLY A 152 -1.44 -13.50 -30.66
N LYS A 153 -0.37 -13.80 -29.91
CA LYS A 153 -0.47 -14.40 -28.57
C LYS A 153 -0.21 -13.36 -27.50
N CYS A 154 -0.93 -13.49 -26.38
CA CYS A 154 -0.73 -12.61 -25.24
C CYS A 154 0.57 -12.94 -24.49
N CYS A 155 0.82 -14.22 -24.23
CA CYS A 155 1.98 -14.65 -23.45
C CYS A 155 3.13 -15.05 -24.38
N PRO A 156 4.38 -14.76 -23.99
CA PRO A 156 5.56 -15.20 -24.73
C PRO A 156 5.69 -16.72 -24.66
N GLU A 157 6.23 -17.32 -25.72
CA GLU A 157 6.45 -18.75 -25.83
C GLU A 157 7.93 -19.10 -25.91
N TRP A 158 8.25 -20.33 -25.55
CA TRP A 158 9.57 -20.90 -25.69
C TRP A 158 9.79 -21.45 -27.09
N ILE A 159 10.72 -20.87 -27.83
CA ILE A 159 11.23 -21.43 -29.08
C ILE A 159 12.60 -22.06 -28.86
N CYS A 160 12.96 -23.01 -29.72
CA CYS A 160 14.23 -23.71 -29.69
C CYS A 160 14.99 -23.39 -30.97
N GLU A 161 16.07 -22.65 -30.86
CA GLU A 161 16.91 -22.34 -32.03
C GLU A 161 17.86 -23.52 -32.26
N THR A 162 17.75 -24.20 -33.40
CA THR A 162 18.73 -25.21 -33.79
C THR A 162 19.89 -24.50 -34.46
N LEU A 163 21.09 -24.58 -33.87
CA LEU A 163 22.31 -24.18 -34.56
C LEU A 163 22.41 -25.00 -35.86
N ASP A 164 22.45 -24.28 -36.99
CA ASP A 164 22.36 -24.86 -38.31
C ASP A 164 23.38 -25.98 -38.50
N ARG A 165 22.89 -27.18 -38.84
CA ARG A 165 23.64 -28.44 -38.92
C ARG A 165 24.55 -28.49 -40.15
N HIS A 166 24.95 -27.35 -40.67
CA HIS A 166 25.76 -27.20 -41.88
C HIS A 166 27.27 -27.04 -41.61
N LEU A 167 27.70 -26.86 -40.35
CA LEU A 167 29.14 -26.78 -40.00
C LEU A 167 29.72 -28.06 -39.36
N LEU A 168 28.88 -29.07 -39.09
CA LEU A 168 29.26 -30.29 -38.35
C LEU A 168 29.52 -31.52 -39.24
N ARG A 169 29.45 -31.39 -40.58
CA ARG A 169 29.66 -32.53 -41.48
C ARG A 169 31.13 -32.80 -41.86
N ASP A 170 32.05 -31.94 -41.46
CA ASP A 170 33.48 -32.07 -41.84
C ASP A 170 34.40 -32.61 -40.74
N ALA A 171 33.87 -32.92 -39.55
CA ALA A 171 34.62 -33.58 -38.50
C ALA A 171 34.02 -34.95 -38.21
N GLY A 172 34.34 -35.92 -39.09
CA GLY A 172 34.05 -37.32 -38.82
C GLY A 172 34.84 -37.81 -37.61
N ALA A 173 34.18 -38.04 -36.47
CA ALA A 173 34.61 -38.97 -35.43
C ALA A 173 33.50 -39.24 -34.41
N ALA A 174 33.50 -40.47 -33.89
CA ALA A 174 32.50 -41.16 -33.08
C ALA A 174 32.06 -40.52 -31.75
N SER A 175 30.86 -40.91 -31.28
CA SER A 175 30.41 -40.85 -29.86
C SER A 175 31.28 -41.76 -28.96
N PRO A 176 31.42 -41.55 -27.62
CA PRO A 176 30.34 -41.82 -26.63
C PRO A 176 30.36 -40.99 -25.31
N LEU A 177 29.31 -41.19 -24.50
CA LEU A 177 28.96 -40.65 -23.18
C LEU A 177 30.12 -40.56 -22.15
N LEU A 178 30.34 -39.37 -21.54
CA LEU A 178 30.65 -39.09 -20.10
C LEU A 178 30.82 -37.55 -19.88
N PRO A 179 30.74 -37.04 -18.63
CA PRO A 179 30.00 -35.83 -18.29
C PRO A 179 30.70 -34.57 -18.74
N TYR A 180 30.03 -33.76 -19.56
CA TYR A 180 30.50 -32.42 -19.86
C TYR A 180 30.58 -31.65 -18.52
N PRO A 181 31.75 -31.13 -18.12
CA PRO A 181 31.78 -30.09 -17.10
C PRO A 181 30.87 -28.98 -17.60
N CYS A 182 29.82 -28.67 -16.83
CA CYS A 182 28.86 -27.69 -17.29
C CYS A 182 29.55 -26.34 -17.39
N GLN A 183 29.36 -25.68 -18.55
CA GLN A 183 29.86 -24.34 -18.74
C GLN A 183 29.17 -23.44 -17.69
N GLU A 184 29.96 -22.88 -16.79
CA GLU A 184 29.43 -21.96 -15.78
C GLU A 184 28.80 -20.75 -16.47
N TRP A 185 27.59 -20.45 -16.06
CA TRP A 185 26.79 -19.36 -16.57
C TRP A 185 25.99 -18.75 -15.43
N GLY A 186 25.91 -17.43 -15.43
CA GLY A 186 25.05 -16.72 -14.50
C GLY A 186 24.75 -15.33 -15.03
N THR A 187 23.61 -14.79 -14.59
CA THR A 187 23.32 -13.37 -14.79
C THR A 187 24.11 -12.52 -13.80
N GLU A 188 24.25 -11.25 -14.12
CA GLU A 188 24.59 -10.25 -13.11
C GLU A 188 23.51 -10.21 -12.02
N TRP A 189 23.91 -9.70 -10.86
CA TRP A 189 23.01 -9.47 -9.74
C TRP A 189 22.03 -8.33 -10.05
N SER A 190 20.75 -8.52 -9.71
CA SER A 190 19.74 -7.47 -9.82
C SER A 190 20.10 -6.27 -8.92
N ALA A 191 19.50 -5.12 -9.23
CA ALA A 191 19.45 -4.01 -8.28
C ALA A 191 18.89 -4.47 -6.92
N CYS A 192 19.29 -3.78 -5.85
CA CYS A 192 18.80 -4.08 -4.52
C CYS A 192 17.30 -3.80 -4.44
N SER A 193 16.54 -4.69 -3.81
CA SER A 193 15.09 -4.53 -3.63
C SER A 193 14.72 -3.29 -2.80
N ALA A 194 15.68 -2.72 -2.08
CA ALA A 194 15.52 -1.52 -1.27
C ALA A 194 16.35 -0.37 -1.86
N THR A 195 15.83 0.86 -1.80
CA THR A 195 16.52 2.09 -2.23
C THR A 195 17.36 2.74 -1.13
N CYS A 196 17.23 2.26 0.11
CA CYS A 196 18.06 2.58 1.27
C CYS A 196 18.07 1.40 2.24
N GLY A 197 19.09 1.31 3.09
CA GLY A 197 19.19 0.25 4.10
C GLY A 197 19.44 -1.15 3.52
N LEU A 198 19.03 -2.18 4.25
CA LEU A 198 19.19 -3.59 3.86
C LEU A 198 18.08 -4.03 2.90
N GLY A 199 18.45 -4.76 1.87
CA GLY A 199 17.53 -5.39 0.93
C GLY A 199 18.08 -6.69 0.37
N PHE A 200 17.45 -7.16 -0.71
CA PHE A 200 17.83 -8.40 -1.37
C PHE A 200 18.14 -8.16 -2.84
N SER A 201 19.17 -8.84 -3.32
CA SER A 201 19.54 -8.88 -4.72
C SER A 201 19.49 -10.33 -5.19
N THR A 202 19.01 -10.56 -6.40
CA THR A 202 18.81 -11.89 -6.96
C THR A 202 19.61 -12.05 -8.25
N ARG A 203 20.13 -13.24 -8.50
CA ARG A 203 20.69 -13.64 -9.79
C ARG A 203 20.22 -15.06 -10.12
N VAL A 204 20.31 -15.45 -11.38
CA VAL A 204 20.15 -16.84 -11.80
C VAL A 204 21.53 -17.39 -12.14
N SER A 205 21.91 -18.54 -11.58
CA SER A 205 23.20 -19.17 -11.82
C SER A 205 23.10 -20.68 -11.86
N ASN A 206 23.92 -21.32 -12.72
CA ASN A 206 24.07 -22.78 -12.76
C ASN A 206 25.26 -23.30 -11.93
N GLN A 207 25.89 -22.43 -11.12
CA GLN A 207 26.98 -22.77 -10.21
C GLN A 207 26.47 -23.59 -9.00
N ASN A 208 26.05 -24.81 -9.26
CA ASN A 208 25.79 -25.82 -8.25
C ASN A 208 26.31 -27.18 -8.73
N HIS A 209 26.46 -28.11 -7.79
CA HIS A 209 26.92 -29.48 -8.04
C HIS A 209 26.12 -30.20 -9.16
N TYR A 210 24.86 -29.82 -9.36
CA TYR A 210 23.96 -30.45 -10.31
C TYR A 210 23.88 -29.73 -11.66
N CYS A 211 24.64 -28.64 -11.86
CA CYS A 211 24.62 -27.80 -13.05
C CYS A 211 23.23 -27.29 -13.44
N ARG A 212 22.37 -27.01 -12.46
CA ARG A 212 20.99 -26.55 -12.65
C ARG A 212 20.90 -25.05 -12.41
N LEU A 213 20.14 -24.34 -13.23
CA LEU A 213 19.87 -22.93 -12.96
C LEU A 213 19.01 -22.80 -11.71
N GLU A 214 19.54 -22.09 -10.72
CA GLU A 214 18.83 -21.76 -9.48
C GLU A 214 18.87 -20.25 -9.27
N THR A 215 17.77 -19.72 -8.72
CA THR A 215 17.71 -18.34 -8.27
C THR A 215 18.48 -18.23 -6.96
N GLN A 216 19.62 -17.54 -7.00
CA GLN A 216 20.41 -17.22 -5.83
C GLN A 216 19.98 -15.85 -5.30
N ARG A 217 19.82 -15.74 -3.99
CA ARG A 217 19.47 -14.49 -3.28
C ARG A 217 20.58 -14.13 -2.31
N ARG A 218 21.03 -12.88 -2.36
CA ARG A 218 21.97 -12.32 -1.38
C ARG A 218 21.41 -11.09 -0.72
N LEU A 219 21.92 -10.78 0.46
CA LEU A 219 21.69 -9.50 1.12
C LEU A 219 22.48 -8.41 0.39
N CYS A 220 21.87 -7.25 0.20
CA CYS A 220 22.52 -6.03 -0.27
C CYS A 220 22.27 -4.91 0.74
N VAL A 221 23.24 -4.01 0.88
CA VAL A 221 23.13 -2.82 1.72
C VAL A 221 23.27 -1.62 0.81
N VAL A 222 22.21 -0.83 0.73
CA VAL A 222 22.18 0.48 0.09
C VAL A 222 22.41 1.52 1.19
N ARG A 223 22.73 2.77 0.79
CA ARG A 223 22.96 3.90 1.69
C ARG A 223 22.01 3.87 2.90
N PRO A 224 22.46 4.24 4.11
CA PRO A 224 21.59 4.31 5.28
C PRO A 224 20.31 5.08 4.92
N CYS A 225 19.17 4.54 5.33
CA CYS A 225 17.93 5.27 5.17
C CYS A 225 18.04 6.60 5.94
N PRO A 226 17.56 7.72 5.36
CA PRO A 226 17.44 8.94 6.13
C PRO A 226 16.66 8.59 7.40
N ALA A 227 17.21 8.99 8.54
CA ALA A 227 16.47 8.89 9.79
C ALA A 227 15.14 9.58 9.54
N LEU A 228 14.03 8.87 9.76
CA LEU A 228 12.76 9.55 9.96
C LEU A 228 13.04 10.65 11.00
N PRO A 229 12.60 11.90 10.78
CA PRO A 229 12.75 12.92 11.78
C PRO A 229 12.22 12.33 13.08
N ALA A 230 13.09 12.27 14.09
CA ALA A 230 12.69 11.88 15.42
C ALA A 230 11.45 12.73 15.74
N ALA A 231 10.36 12.06 16.13
CA ALA A 231 9.20 12.76 16.66
C ALA A 231 9.73 13.78 17.68
N SER A 232 9.42 15.05 17.43
CA SER A 232 9.80 16.14 18.30
C SER A 232 9.48 15.74 19.74
N PRO A 233 10.38 15.95 20.71
CA PRO A 233 10.07 15.65 22.09
C PRO A 233 8.81 16.44 22.46
N ALA A 234 7.79 15.73 22.94
CA ALA A 234 6.65 16.33 23.58
C ALA A 234 7.17 17.19 24.74
N VAL A 235 7.16 18.51 24.54
CA VAL A 235 7.42 19.47 25.62
C VAL A 235 6.24 19.32 26.59
N SER A 236 6.54 18.75 27.75
CA SER A 236 5.65 18.74 28.93
C SER A 236 5.69 20.09 29.64
#